data_AF-A0A1M3LMG7-F1
#
_entry.id   AF-A0A1M3LMG7-F1
#
_cell.length_a   1.000
_cell.length_b   1.000
_cell.length_c   1.000
_cell.angle_alpha   90.00
_cell.angle_beta   90.00
_cell.angle_gamma   90.00
#
_symmetry.space_group_name_H-M   'P 1'
#
loop_
_entity.id
_entity.type
_entity.pdbx_description
1 polymer ?
#
loop_
_entity_poly.entity_id
_entity_poly.type
_entity_poly.pdbx_seq_one_letter_code
_entity_poly.pdbx_strand_id
1 'polypeptide(L)'
;MANAIRVVSRKLLDKDLISQEGYCTLLREAGSLDKRRGETTWHLEIDRDDAVRFREITDELGRPVTPYLLCAIRVEQGQHSRPPFARLDLAIEMLDERRAPVARWHLDLANQKSDSMQPGPMIHLQYGGHFPGHREKDHPLEVPRWCHPPMEIVLFCEVIAANFYPRAWEELREDATWCSAVALGQKLCYTAYLKRMLQGLSVSSKTLLHSMWASEWALCP
;
A
#
# COMPACT_ATOMS: atom_id res chain seq x y z
N MET A 1 -5.23 12.54 7.76
CA MET A 1 -4.18 11.75 7.08
C MET A 1 -2.82 12.43 7.15
N ALA A 2 -2.66 13.69 6.72
CA ALA A 2 -1.39 14.45 6.79
C ALA A 2 -0.59 14.27 8.10
N ASN A 3 -1.24 14.44 9.26
CA ASN A 3 -0.57 14.26 10.56
C ASN A 3 -0.06 12.82 10.79
N ALA A 4 -0.80 11.80 10.36
CA ALA A 4 -0.37 10.41 10.48
C ALA A 4 0.89 10.15 9.65
N ILE A 5 0.96 10.67 8.42
CA ILE A 5 2.16 10.59 7.57
C ILE A 5 3.35 11.29 8.25
N ARG A 6 3.16 12.46 8.87
CA ARG A 6 4.23 13.15 9.61
C ARG A 6 4.75 12.36 10.80
N VAL A 7 3.83 11.78 11.57
CA VAL A 7 4.21 10.95 12.72
C VAL A 7 5.02 9.74 12.25
N VAL A 8 4.51 9.00 11.26
CA VAL A 8 5.17 7.82 10.72
C VAL A 8 6.53 8.16 10.11
N SER A 9 6.60 9.17 9.24
CA SER A 9 7.86 9.60 8.62
C SER A 9 8.91 10.00 9.66
N ARG A 10 8.52 10.76 10.69
CA ARG A 10 9.44 11.11 11.78
C ARG A 10 9.90 9.88 12.55
N LYS A 11 9.00 8.97 12.91
CA LYS A 11 9.35 7.73 13.63
C LYS A 11 10.27 6.83 12.82
N LEU A 12 10.04 6.71 11.52
CA LEU A 12 10.92 5.98 10.61
C LEU A 12 12.30 6.62 10.54
N LEU A 13 12.39 7.96 10.46
CA LEU A 13 13.68 8.68 10.45
C LEU A 13 14.41 8.54 11.79
N ASP A 14 13.71 8.74 12.92
CA ASP A 14 14.28 8.64 14.27
C ASP A 14 14.83 7.23 14.57
N LYS A 15 14.24 6.20 13.97
CA LYS A 15 14.70 4.79 14.04
C LYS A 15 15.70 4.42 12.96
N ASP A 16 16.15 5.37 12.15
CA ASP A 16 17.04 5.17 11.01
C ASP A 16 16.55 4.08 10.03
N LEU A 17 15.26 4.09 9.69
CA LEU A 17 14.65 3.13 8.76
C LEU A 17 14.47 3.69 7.35
N ILE A 18 14.46 5.02 7.21
CA ILE A 18 14.38 5.72 5.93
C ILE A 18 15.53 6.70 5.77
N SER A 19 15.86 7.01 4.51
CA SER A 19 16.82 8.06 4.22
C SER A 19 16.24 9.46 4.46
N GLN A 20 17.10 10.48 4.48
CA GLN A 20 16.66 11.87 4.59
C GLN A 20 15.79 12.26 3.38
N GLU A 21 16.11 11.77 2.19
CA GLU A 21 15.30 11.95 0.98
C GLU A 21 13.91 11.33 1.17
N GLY A 22 13.83 10.07 1.61
CA GLY A 22 12.55 9.40 1.85
C GLY A 22 11.69 10.10 2.90
N TYR A 23 12.30 10.65 3.95
CA TYR A 23 11.61 11.49 4.93
C TYR A 23 11.05 12.78 4.29
N CYS A 24 11.85 13.47 3.48
CA CYS A 24 11.44 14.68 2.78
C CYS A 24 10.28 14.43 1.81
N THR A 25 10.29 13.33 1.06
CA THR A 25 9.18 12.88 0.20
C THR A 25 7.88 12.76 1.01
N LEU A 26 7.90 12.00 2.12
CA LEU A 26 6.72 11.83 2.97
C LEU A 26 6.22 13.16 3.57
N LEU A 27 7.14 14.04 3.99
CA LEU A 27 6.75 15.36 4.49
C LEU A 27 6.13 16.25 3.42
N ARG A 28 6.62 16.18 2.18
CA ARG A 28 6.06 16.94 1.06
C ARG A 28 4.62 16.50 0.79
N GLU A 29 4.38 15.19 0.75
CA GLU A 29 3.03 14.62 0.59
C GLU A 29 2.11 15.00 1.75
N ALA A 30 2.60 14.93 3.00
CA ALA A 30 1.85 15.41 4.15
C ALA A 30 1.52 16.91 4.07
N GLY A 31 2.46 17.73 3.57
CA GLY A 31 2.26 19.15 3.33
C GLY A 31 1.22 19.44 2.24
N SER A 32 1.22 18.65 1.16
CA SER A 32 0.22 18.71 0.10
C SER A 32 -1.18 18.43 0.64
N LEU A 33 -1.33 17.38 1.47
CA LEU A 33 -2.61 17.05 2.11
C LEU A 33 -3.11 18.12 3.08
N ASP A 34 -2.22 18.79 3.81
CA ASP A 34 -2.63 19.84 4.75
C ASP A 34 -3.19 21.08 4.04
N LYS A 35 -2.71 21.40 2.82
CA LYS A 35 -3.27 22.47 2.00
C LYS A 35 -4.71 22.19 1.58
N ARG A 36 -5.14 20.93 1.65
CA ARG A 36 -6.48 20.42 1.31
C ARG A 36 -7.26 19.99 2.55
N ARG A 37 -6.92 20.54 3.73
CA ARG A 37 -7.58 20.18 4.99
C ARG A 37 -9.08 20.45 4.89
N GLY A 38 -9.88 19.42 5.17
CA GLY A 38 -11.34 19.50 5.15
C GLY A 38 -11.96 19.00 3.84
N GLU A 39 -11.17 18.79 2.79
CA GLU A 39 -11.66 18.15 1.57
C GLU A 39 -11.97 16.67 1.81
N THR A 40 -13.09 16.19 1.27
CA THR A 40 -13.48 14.77 1.29
C THR A 40 -12.76 13.94 0.23
N THR A 41 -12.03 14.59 -0.67
CA THR A 41 -11.27 13.97 -1.74
C THR A 41 -9.83 14.44 -1.68
N TRP A 42 -8.90 13.50 -1.76
CA TRP A 42 -7.47 13.82 -1.77
C TRP A 42 -6.69 12.77 -2.54
N HIS A 43 -5.45 13.10 -2.92
CA HIS A 43 -4.56 12.19 -3.61
C HIS A 43 -3.13 12.32 -3.11
N LEU A 44 -2.36 11.26 -3.31
CA LEU A 44 -0.92 11.18 -3.06
C LEU A 44 -0.26 10.59 -4.29
N GLU A 45 0.87 11.14 -4.69
CA GLU A 45 1.65 10.66 -5.83
C GLU A 45 3.14 10.68 -5.51
N ILE A 46 3.75 9.51 -5.55
CA ILE A 46 5.16 9.25 -5.29
C ILE A 46 5.64 8.33 -6.41
N ASP A 47 6.35 8.91 -7.37
CA ASP A 47 6.95 8.21 -8.49
C ASP A 47 8.34 7.65 -8.15
N ARG A 48 9.02 7.07 -9.14
CA ARG A 48 10.34 6.44 -8.95
C ARG A 48 11.47 7.42 -8.73
N ASP A 49 11.35 8.63 -9.26
CA ASP A 49 12.38 9.65 -9.16
C ASP A 49 12.39 10.29 -7.77
N ASP A 50 11.24 10.23 -7.09
CA ASP A 50 11.06 10.72 -5.72
C ASP A 50 10.53 9.65 -4.74
N ALA A 51 10.91 8.39 -4.96
CA ALA A 51 10.46 7.26 -4.16
C ALA A 51 10.85 7.40 -2.68
N VAL A 52 10.01 6.88 -1.76
CA VAL A 52 10.37 6.79 -0.35
C VAL A 52 11.42 5.70 -0.18
N ARG A 53 12.69 6.12 -0.10
CA ARG A 53 13.83 5.23 0.07
C ARG A 53 13.99 4.82 1.53
N PHE A 54 13.92 3.52 1.78
CA PHE A 54 14.26 2.93 3.07
C PHE A 54 15.77 2.69 3.19
N ARG A 55 16.26 2.39 4.40
CA ARG A 55 17.66 1.98 4.60
C ARG A 55 17.93 0.64 3.94
N GLU A 56 19.17 0.45 3.53
CA GLU A 56 19.60 -0.82 2.97
C GLU A 56 19.43 -1.95 4.00
N ILE A 57 18.98 -3.10 3.49
CA ILE A 57 18.90 -4.36 4.22
C ILE A 57 19.76 -5.40 3.49
N THR A 58 19.91 -6.56 4.10
CA THR A 58 20.62 -7.68 3.51
C THR A 58 19.65 -8.82 3.20
N ASP A 59 19.75 -9.40 2.01
CA ASP A 59 18.99 -10.60 1.66
C ASP A 59 19.56 -11.87 2.31
N GLU A 60 18.91 -13.01 2.09
CA GLU A 60 19.33 -14.31 2.63
C GLU A 60 20.74 -14.75 2.18
N LEU A 61 21.26 -14.18 1.09
CA LEU A 61 22.58 -14.47 0.54
C LEU A 61 23.64 -13.45 0.97
N GLY A 62 23.33 -12.55 1.90
CA GLY A 62 24.27 -11.53 2.34
C GLY A 62 24.39 -10.34 1.39
N ARG A 63 23.52 -10.22 0.38
CA ARG A 63 23.60 -9.15 -0.63
C ARG A 63 22.78 -7.92 -0.19
N PRO A 64 23.31 -6.72 -0.38
CA PRO A 64 22.59 -5.48 -0.10
C PRO A 64 21.40 -5.27 -1.04
N VAL A 65 20.26 -4.90 -0.45
CA VAL A 65 19.01 -4.60 -1.15
C VAL A 65 18.35 -3.40 -0.47
N THR A 66 17.82 -2.47 -1.26
CA THR A 66 17.13 -1.28 -0.75
C THR A 66 15.65 -1.31 -1.13
N PRO A 67 14.72 -1.20 -0.16
CA PRO A 67 13.30 -0.99 -0.42
C PRO A 67 12.98 0.44 -0.86
N TYR A 68 12.14 0.56 -1.89
CA TYR A 68 11.58 1.82 -2.38
C TYR A 68 10.06 1.74 -2.41
N LEU A 69 9.39 2.67 -1.73
CA LEU A 69 7.93 2.75 -1.72
C LEU A 69 7.45 3.82 -2.72
N LEU A 70 6.56 3.39 -3.60
CA LEU A 70 5.89 4.18 -4.64
C LEU A 70 4.39 4.16 -4.38
N CYS A 71 3.69 5.25 -4.71
CA CYS A 71 2.24 5.23 -4.63
C CYS A 71 1.58 6.22 -5.59
N ALA A 72 0.39 5.86 -6.06
CA ALA A 72 -0.56 6.76 -6.67
C ALA A 72 -1.96 6.44 -6.12
N ILE A 73 -2.34 7.19 -5.09
CA ILE A 73 -3.58 6.96 -4.32
C ILE A 73 -4.53 8.13 -4.56
N ARG A 74 -5.80 7.84 -4.83
CA ARG A 74 -6.88 8.84 -4.82
C ARG A 74 -8.01 8.36 -3.94
N VAL A 75 -8.30 9.13 -2.90
CA VAL A 75 -9.35 8.84 -1.92
C VAL A 75 -10.56 9.73 -2.14
N GLU A 76 -11.76 9.14 -2.04
CA GLU A 76 -13.06 9.79 -2.11
C GLU A 76 -13.92 9.31 -0.91
N GLN A 77 -13.90 10.08 0.18
CA GLN A 77 -14.51 9.68 1.46
C GLN A 77 -16.05 9.78 1.47
N GLY A 78 -16.65 10.39 0.46
CA GLY A 78 -18.11 10.46 0.32
C GLY A 78 -18.77 9.10 0.03
N GLN A 79 -17.98 8.05 -0.19
CA GLN A 79 -18.48 6.72 -0.47
C GLN A 79 -18.48 5.82 0.78
N HIS A 80 -19.64 5.25 1.10
CA HIS A 80 -19.84 4.44 2.32
C HIS A 80 -19.99 2.93 2.06
N SER A 81 -20.17 2.52 0.81
CA SER A 81 -20.44 1.14 0.40
C SER A 81 -19.21 0.35 0.00
N ARG A 82 -18.12 1.02 -0.37
CA ARG A 82 -16.83 0.41 -0.69
C ARG A 82 -15.69 1.20 -0.02
N PRO A 83 -14.49 0.61 0.10
CA PRO A 83 -13.31 1.35 0.55
C PRO A 83 -13.14 2.63 -0.27
N PRO A 84 -12.71 3.75 0.33
CA PRO A 84 -12.85 5.08 -0.25
C PRO A 84 -11.80 5.36 -1.34
N PHE A 85 -11.37 4.35 -2.11
CA PHE A 85 -10.33 4.48 -3.12
C PHE A 85 -10.96 4.57 -4.52
N ALA A 86 -10.78 5.72 -5.16
CA ALA A 86 -11.00 5.87 -6.60
C ALA A 86 -9.77 5.42 -7.40
N ARG A 87 -8.59 5.47 -6.78
CA ARG A 87 -7.35 4.88 -7.28
C ARG A 87 -6.57 4.33 -6.08
N LEU A 88 -6.11 3.09 -6.19
CA LEU A 88 -5.15 2.48 -5.28
C LEU A 88 -4.09 1.82 -6.14
N ASP A 89 -2.85 2.32 -6.04
CA ASP A 89 -1.67 1.76 -6.69
C ASP A 89 -0.51 2.03 -5.75
N LEU A 90 -0.10 1.00 -5.02
CA LEU A 90 1.04 1.02 -4.10
C LEU A 90 2.01 -0.04 -4.54
N ALA A 91 3.30 0.28 -4.53
CA ALA A 91 4.34 -0.70 -4.80
C ALA A 91 5.52 -0.54 -3.86
N ILE A 92 6.07 -1.68 -3.45
CA ILE A 92 7.42 -1.77 -2.92
C ILE A 92 8.30 -2.38 -4.00
N GLU A 93 9.33 -1.65 -4.42
CA GLU A 93 10.38 -2.11 -5.31
C GLU A 93 11.65 -2.38 -4.48
N MET A 94 12.18 -3.60 -4.59
CA MET A 94 13.44 -3.99 -3.98
C MET A 94 14.52 -3.92 -5.05
N LEU A 95 15.52 -3.08 -4.84
CA LEU A 95 16.61 -2.87 -5.79
C LEU A 95 17.96 -3.22 -5.17
N ASP A 96 18.87 -3.79 -5.96
CA ASP A 96 20.26 -4.00 -5.53
C ASP A 96 21.09 -2.70 -5.57
N GLU A 97 22.37 -2.78 -5.22
CA GLU A 97 23.31 -1.63 -5.26
C GLU A 97 23.43 -0.97 -6.63
N ARG A 98 23.18 -1.71 -7.71
CA ARG A 98 23.20 -1.21 -9.09
C ARG A 98 21.85 -0.66 -9.53
N ARG A 99 20.89 -0.55 -8.59
CA ARG A 99 19.48 -0.23 -8.82
C ARG A 99 18.77 -1.24 -9.72
N ALA A 100 19.31 -2.45 -9.87
CA ALA A 100 18.66 -3.47 -10.67
C ALA A 100 17.50 -4.10 -9.86
N PRO A 101 16.38 -4.45 -10.52
CA PRO A 101 15.25 -5.07 -9.84
C PRO A 101 15.59 -6.43 -9.23
N VAL A 102 15.23 -6.60 -7.96
CA VAL A 102 15.32 -7.86 -7.20
C VAL A 102 13.93 -8.46 -7.00
N ALA A 103 12.99 -7.67 -6.47
CA ALA A 103 11.64 -8.09 -6.16
C ALA A 103 10.67 -6.90 -6.19
N ARG A 104 9.39 -7.18 -6.35
CA ARG A 104 8.35 -6.16 -6.33
C ARG A 104 7.06 -6.72 -5.77
N TRP A 105 6.36 -5.94 -4.95
CA TRP A 105 4.98 -6.23 -4.57
C TRP A 105 4.10 -5.03 -4.87
N HIS A 106 2.88 -5.29 -5.30
CA HIS A 106 1.87 -4.30 -5.62
C HIS A 106 0.60 -4.53 -4.82
N LEU A 107 -0.01 -3.45 -4.38
CA LEU A 107 -1.38 -3.44 -3.88
C LEU A 107 -2.20 -2.44 -4.71
N ASP A 108 -3.16 -2.95 -5.46
CA ASP A 108 -3.96 -2.16 -6.39
C ASP A 108 -5.44 -2.57 -6.43
N LEU A 109 -6.23 -1.74 -7.11
CA LEU A 109 -7.61 -2.10 -7.48
C LEU A 109 -7.62 -2.94 -8.75
N ALA A 110 -8.58 -3.86 -8.85
CA ALA A 110 -8.92 -4.50 -10.10
C ALA A 110 -9.33 -3.45 -11.14
N ASN A 111 -8.69 -3.50 -12.31
CA ASN A 111 -8.94 -2.56 -13.38
C ASN A 111 -10.30 -2.81 -14.02
N GLN A 112 -11.02 -1.73 -14.35
CA GLN A 112 -12.19 -1.80 -15.22
C GLN A 112 -11.76 -1.65 -16.68
N LYS A 113 -12.09 -2.62 -17.53
CA LYS A 113 -11.84 -2.60 -18.98
C LYS A 113 -13.16 -2.60 -19.72
N SER A 114 -13.47 -1.52 -20.46
CA SER A 114 -14.71 -1.29 -21.22
C SER A 114 -15.98 -1.74 -20.47
N ASP A 115 -16.36 -3.01 -20.61
CA ASP A 115 -17.60 -3.61 -20.10
C ASP A 115 -17.38 -4.68 -19.02
N SER A 116 -16.15 -4.89 -18.54
CA SER A 116 -15.82 -5.96 -17.59
C SER A 116 -14.77 -5.54 -16.56
N MET A 117 -14.87 -6.16 -15.37
CA MET A 117 -13.82 -6.06 -14.36
C MET A 117 -12.72 -7.07 -14.65
N GLN A 118 -11.47 -6.68 -14.39
CA GLN A 118 -10.33 -7.58 -14.40
C GLN A 118 -10.62 -8.81 -13.52
N PRO A 119 -10.31 -10.03 -14.00
CA PRO A 119 -10.46 -11.22 -13.18
C PRO A 119 -9.58 -11.15 -11.93
N GLY A 120 -10.22 -11.28 -10.76
CA GLY A 120 -9.57 -11.29 -9.46
C GLY A 120 -10.41 -10.61 -8.37
N PRO A 121 -9.88 -10.58 -7.14
CA PRO A 121 -10.43 -9.75 -6.06
C PRO A 121 -10.38 -8.26 -6.41
N MET A 122 -11.36 -7.49 -5.92
CA MET A 122 -11.41 -6.03 -6.14
C MET A 122 -10.15 -5.32 -5.66
N ILE A 123 -9.64 -5.70 -4.49
CA ILE A 123 -8.38 -5.21 -3.94
C ILE A 123 -7.49 -6.42 -3.78
N HIS A 124 -6.28 -6.34 -4.33
CA HIS A 124 -5.40 -7.49 -4.35
C HIS A 124 -3.94 -7.12 -4.14
N LEU A 125 -3.23 -8.04 -3.50
CA LEU A 125 -1.78 -8.04 -3.43
C LEU A 125 -1.25 -8.91 -4.57
N GLN A 126 -0.19 -8.45 -5.23
CA GLN A 126 0.46 -9.14 -6.32
C GLN A 126 1.99 -9.10 -6.13
N TYR A 127 2.67 -10.24 -6.27
CA TYR A 127 4.14 -10.33 -6.27
C TYR A 127 4.68 -10.39 -7.71
N GLY A 128 5.66 -9.56 -8.04
CA GLY A 128 6.20 -9.43 -9.39
C GLY A 128 5.40 -8.42 -10.21
N GLY A 129 5.18 -8.72 -11.48
CA GLY A 129 4.61 -7.78 -12.45
C GLY A 129 5.69 -7.03 -13.22
N HIS A 130 5.26 -6.03 -13.99
CA HIS A 130 6.11 -5.39 -14.97
C HIS A 130 7.07 -4.39 -14.34
N PHE A 131 8.37 -4.63 -14.44
CA PHE A 131 9.36 -3.64 -14.03
C PHE A 131 9.75 -2.74 -15.22
N PRO A 132 9.52 -1.41 -15.15
CA PRO A 132 9.83 -0.52 -16.28
C PRO A 132 11.31 -0.57 -16.68
N GLY A 133 11.58 -0.76 -17.96
CA GLY A 133 12.94 -0.91 -18.48
C GLY A 133 13.57 -2.29 -18.26
N HIS A 134 12.88 -3.22 -17.58
CA HIS A 134 13.38 -4.55 -17.22
C HIS A 134 12.38 -5.67 -17.55
N ARG A 135 11.77 -5.62 -18.74
CA ARG A 135 10.72 -6.56 -19.18
C ARG A 135 11.25 -8.00 -19.28
N GLU A 136 12.55 -8.16 -19.49
CA GLU A 136 13.25 -9.45 -19.48
C GLU A 136 13.22 -10.16 -18.11
N LYS A 137 12.93 -9.42 -17.04
CA LYS A 137 12.80 -9.94 -15.67
C LYS A 137 11.35 -10.23 -15.28
N ASP A 138 10.39 -9.96 -16.15
CA ASP A 138 8.99 -10.21 -15.86
C ASP A 138 8.74 -11.71 -15.70
N HIS A 139 7.94 -12.07 -14.69
CA HIS A 139 7.58 -13.47 -14.47
C HIS A 139 6.74 -13.98 -15.65
N PRO A 140 7.02 -15.17 -16.21
CA PRO A 140 6.35 -15.65 -17.42
C PRO A 140 4.89 -16.08 -17.19
N LEU A 141 4.52 -16.41 -15.96
CA LEU A 141 3.14 -16.75 -15.60
C LEU A 141 2.31 -15.49 -15.34
N GLU A 142 1.01 -15.57 -15.63
CA GLU A 142 0.07 -14.57 -15.13
C GLU A 142 0.17 -14.51 -13.61
N VAL A 143 0.34 -13.29 -13.10
CA VAL A 143 0.70 -13.08 -11.71
C VAL A 143 -0.53 -13.28 -10.83
N PRO A 144 -0.49 -14.20 -9.84
CA PRO A 144 -1.61 -14.45 -8.97
C PRO A 144 -1.98 -13.19 -8.17
N ARG A 145 -3.29 -12.95 -8.02
CA ARG A 145 -3.87 -11.83 -7.29
C ARG A 145 -4.50 -12.34 -6.01
N TRP A 146 -3.84 -12.10 -4.88
CA TRP A 146 -4.34 -12.53 -3.58
C TRP A 146 -5.30 -11.48 -3.03
N CYS A 147 -6.48 -11.92 -2.59
CA CYS A 147 -7.43 -11.04 -1.93
C CYS A 147 -6.81 -10.45 -0.67
N HIS A 148 -6.70 -9.13 -0.60
CA HIS A 148 -5.97 -8.45 0.47
C HIS A 148 -6.74 -7.21 0.95
N PRO A 149 -6.74 -6.88 2.25
CA PRO A 149 -7.23 -5.60 2.73
C PRO A 149 -6.53 -4.42 2.03
N PRO A 150 -7.24 -3.32 1.73
CA PRO A 150 -6.58 -2.13 1.17
C PRO A 150 -5.62 -1.55 2.20
N MET A 151 -4.56 -0.93 1.76
CA MET A 151 -3.59 -0.24 2.60
C MET A 151 -3.32 1.11 1.95
N GLU A 152 -3.10 2.15 2.74
CA GLU A 152 -2.53 3.38 2.22
C GLU A 152 -1.06 3.50 2.67
N ILE A 153 -0.42 4.64 2.40
CA ILE A 153 1.01 4.81 2.62
C ILE A 153 1.46 4.56 4.07
N VAL A 154 0.66 4.96 5.07
CA VAL A 154 1.00 4.72 6.49
C VAL A 154 0.99 3.23 6.81
N LEU A 155 -0.06 2.49 6.41
CA LEU A 155 -0.12 1.04 6.61
C LEU A 155 0.98 0.30 5.85
N PHE A 156 1.34 0.76 4.65
CA PHE A 156 2.39 0.13 3.88
C PHE A 156 3.79 0.39 4.49
N CYS A 157 4.03 1.58 5.04
CA CYS A 157 5.22 1.86 5.85
C CYS A 157 5.32 0.92 7.06
N GLU A 158 4.20 0.62 7.73
CA GLU A 158 4.16 -0.35 8.83
C GLU A 158 4.53 -1.75 8.37
N VAL A 159 4.00 -2.22 7.24
CA VAL A 159 4.36 -3.52 6.65
C VAL A 159 5.86 -3.59 6.35
N ILE A 160 6.44 -2.54 5.76
CA ILE A 160 7.89 -2.50 5.45
C ILE A 160 8.72 -2.54 6.73
N ALA A 161 8.36 -1.73 7.75
CA ALA A 161 9.01 -1.75 9.05
C ALA A 161 8.97 -3.15 9.69
N ALA A 162 7.79 -3.77 9.71
CA ALA A 162 7.58 -5.07 10.35
C ALA A 162 8.32 -6.23 9.67
N ASN A 163 8.40 -6.23 8.34
CA ASN A 163 8.99 -7.34 7.59
C ASN A 163 10.51 -7.19 7.38
N PHE A 164 11.02 -5.96 7.23
CA PHE A 164 12.43 -5.73 6.88
C PHE A 164 13.26 -5.16 8.04
N TYR A 165 12.62 -4.62 9.08
CA TYR A 165 13.29 -4.02 10.24
C TYR A 165 12.70 -4.51 11.57
N PRO A 166 12.66 -5.84 11.82
CA PRO A 166 11.88 -6.43 12.91
C PRO A 166 12.25 -5.90 14.30
N ARG A 167 13.54 -5.59 14.54
CA ARG A 167 13.99 -5.02 15.83
C ARG A 167 13.42 -3.63 16.07
N ALA A 168 13.48 -2.75 15.07
CA ALA A 168 12.92 -1.41 15.19
C ALA A 168 11.38 -1.47 15.27
N TRP A 169 10.77 -2.41 14.57
CA TRP A 169 9.33 -2.66 14.63
C TRP A 169 8.84 -3.05 16.02
N GLU A 170 9.57 -3.91 16.74
CA GLU A 170 9.23 -4.29 18.12
C GLU A 170 9.09 -3.07 19.05
N GLU A 171 9.88 -2.01 18.81
CA GLU A 171 9.77 -0.77 19.55
C GLU A 171 8.66 0.14 19.02
N LEU A 172 8.50 0.23 17.69
CA LEU A 172 7.47 1.06 17.05
C LEU A 172 6.05 0.60 17.37
N ARG A 173 5.81 -0.71 17.44
CA ARG A 173 4.46 -1.28 17.68
C ARG A 173 3.93 -1.01 19.10
N GLU A 174 4.81 -0.63 20.02
CA GLU A 174 4.45 -0.23 21.40
C GLU A 174 4.34 1.29 21.56
N ASP A 175 4.72 2.07 20.53
CA ASP A 175 4.65 3.54 20.57
C ASP A 175 3.21 4.03 20.34
N ALA A 176 2.63 4.67 21.34
CA ALA A 176 1.24 5.14 21.28
C ALA A 176 0.97 6.14 20.13
N THR A 177 1.94 6.95 19.75
CA THR A 177 1.79 7.92 18.64
C THR A 177 1.83 7.23 17.29
N TRP A 178 2.70 6.23 17.13
CA TRP A 178 2.72 5.33 15.97
C TRP A 178 1.39 4.59 15.84
N CYS A 179 0.96 3.91 16.89
CA CYS A 179 -0.30 3.14 16.91
C CYS A 179 -1.51 4.01 16.60
N SER A 180 -1.55 5.26 17.10
CA SER A 180 -2.61 6.21 16.78
C SER A 180 -2.62 6.61 15.30
N ALA A 181 -1.45 6.78 14.69
CA ALA A 181 -1.32 7.08 13.26
C ALA A 181 -1.74 5.89 12.40
N VAL A 182 -1.29 4.68 12.73
CA VAL A 182 -1.68 3.43 12.07
C VAL A 182 -3.19 3.20 12.18
N ALA A 183 -3.77 3.36 13.38
CA ALA A 183 -5.20 3.16 13.60
C ALA A 183 -6.06 4.09 12.74
N LEU A 184 -5.58 5.29 12.38
CA LEU A 184 -6.26 6.16 11.43
C LEU A 184 -6.28 5.56 10.02
N GLY A 185 -5.15 5.03 9.55
CA GLY A 185 -5.05 4.31 8.27
C GLY A 185 -5.92 3.06 8.25
N GLN A 186 -5.90 2.26 9.32
CA GLN A 186 -6.75 1.08 9.48
C GLN A 186 -8.24 1.44 9.41
N LYS A 187 -8.68 2.50 10.09
CA LYS A 187 -10.08 2.96 10.02
C LYS A 187 -10.46 3.37 8.59
N LEU A 188 -9.59 4.08 7.89
CA LEU A 188 -9.82 4.49 6.51
C LEU A 188 -9.96 3.28 5.58
N CYS A 189 -9.05 2.32 5.70
CA CYS A 189 -8.91 1.22 4.78
C CYS A 189 -9.83 0.04 5.11
N TYR A 190 -9.84 -0.39 6.37
CA TYR A 190 -10.41 -1.67 6.76
C TYR A 190 -11.91 -1.61 7.05
N THR A 191 -12.49 -0.45 7.37
CA THR A 191 -13.91 -0.37 7.79
C THR A 191 -14.87 -0.95 6.75
N ALA A 192 -14.84 -0.45 5.52
CA ALA A 192 -15.72 -0.95 4.46
C ALA A 192 -15.33 -2.36 3.98
N TYR A 193 -14.03 -2.66 3.96
CA TYR A 193 -13.51 -3.97 3.57
C TYR A 193 -13.97 -5.08 4.54
N LEU A 194 -13.81 -4.88 5.84
CA LEU A 194 -14.24 -5.82 6.87
C LEU A 194 -15.76 -5.97 6.90
N LYS A 195 -16.52 -4.88 6.70
CA LYS A 195 -17.98 -4.96 6.54
C LYS A 195 -18.36 -5.88 5.39
N ARG A 196 -17.70 -5.76 4.22
CA ARG A 196 -17.92 -6.64 3.07
C ARG A 196 -17.56 -8.09 3.38
N MET A 197 -16.43 -8.34 4.04
CA MET A 197 -16.05 -9.70 4.44
C MET A 197 -17.07 -10.34 5.37
N LEU A 198 -17.52 -9.61 6.40
CA LEU A 198 -18.53 -10.09 7.34
C LEU A 198 -19.86 -10.39 6.64
N GLN A 199 -20.28 -9.54 5.71
CA GLN A 199 -21.44 -9.80 4.86
C GLN A 199 -21.24 -11.07 4.02
N GLY A 200 -20.08 -11.25 3.40
CA GLY A 200 -19.75 -12.46 2.63
C GLY A 200 -19.79 -13.73 3.48
N LEU A 201 -19.26 -13.67 4.72
CA LEU A 201 -19.30 -14.80 5.67
C LEU A 201 -20.72 -15.17 6.10
N SER A 202 -21.66 -14.21 6.08
CA SER A 202 -23.06 -14.46 6.43
C SER A 202 -23.87 -15.14 5.32
N VAL A 203 -23.31 -15.25 4.10
CA VAL A 203 -23.96 -15.87 2.94
C VAL A 203 -23.50 -17.32 2.80
N SER A 204 -24.41 -18.28 2.94
CA SER A 204 -24.08 -19.72 2.86
C SER A 204 -23.99 -20.28 1.43
N SER A 205 -24.46 -19.54 0.43
CA SER A 205 -24.53 -19.99 -0.97
C SER A 205 -23.31 -19.65 -1.82
N LYS A 206 -22.39 -18.83 -1.30
CA LYS A 206 -21.21 -18.32 -2.02
C LYS A 206 -19.97 -18.41 -1.12
N THR A 207 -18.79 -18.57 -1.72
CA THR A 207 -17.53 -18.50 -0.97
C THR A 207 -17.17 -17.05 -0.68
N LEU A 208 -16.36 -16.81 0.35
CA LEU A 208 -15.87 -15.47 0.66
C LEU A 208 -15.08 -14.86 -0.51
N LEU A 209 -14.22 -15.66 -1.17
CA LEU A 209 -13.46 -15.18 -2.33
C LEU A 209 -14.39 -14.69 -3.45
N HIS A 210 -15.49 -15.39 -3.71
CA HIS A 210 -16.49 -14.96 -4.66
C HIS A 210 -17.12 -13.61 -4.23
N SER A 211 -17.48 -13.43 -2.96
CA SER A 211 -18.01 -12.15 -2.45
C SER A 211 -17.03 -10.97 -2.56
N MET A 212 -15.72 -11.26 -2.57
CA MET A 212 -14.65 -10.26 -2.69
C MET A 212 -14.20 -10.04 -4.15
N TRP A 213 -14.75 -10.80 -5.09
CA TRP A 213 -14.39 -10.71 -6.50
C TRP A 213 -14.78 -9.35 -7.09
N ALA A 214 -13.97 -8.83 -8.01
CA ALA A 214 -14.12 -7.47 -8.53
C ALA A 214 -15.48 -7.23 -9.18
N SER A 215 -15.97 -8.18 -10.00
CA SER A 215 -17.29 -8.08 -10.61
C SER A 215 -18.43 -8.08 -9.60
N GLU A 216 -18.32 -8.88 -8.52
CA GLU A 216 -19.35 -8.95 -7.47
C GLU A 216 -19.34 -7.72 -6.57
N TRP A 217 -18.17 -7.12 -6.36
CA TRP A 217 -18.05 -5.92 -5.52
C TRP A 217 -18.49 -4.66 -6.29
N ALA A 218 -18.18 -4.55 -7.58
CA ALA A 218 -18.58 -3.42 -8.41
C ALA A 218 -20.10 -3.26 -8.55
N LEU A 219 -20.85 -4.36 -8.43
CA LEU A 219 -22.32 -4.38 -8.54
C LEU A 219 -23.04 -3.98 -7.25
N CYS A 220 -22.35 -3.89 -6.11
CA CYS A 220 -22.97 -3.49 -4.85
C CYS A 220 -22.89 -1.96 -4.68
N PRO A 221 -24.03 -1.25 -4.66
CA PRO A 221 -24.08 0.20 -4.50
C PRO A 221 -23.58 0.67 -3.14
#